data_AF-A0A7V9ZRY2-F1
#
_entry.id   AF-A0A7V9ZRY2-F1
#
_cell.length_a   1.000
_cell.length_b   1.000
_cell.length_c   1.000
_cell.angle_alpha   90.00
_cell.angle_beta   90.00
_cell.angle_gamma   90.00
#
_symmetry.space_group_name_H-M   'P 1'
#
loop_
_entity.id
_entity.type
_entity.pdbx_description
1 polymer ?
#
loop_
_entity_poly.entity_id
_entity_poly.type
_entity_poly.pdbx_seq_one_letter_code
_entity_poly.pdbx_strand_id
1 'polypeptide(L)' 'ETDGGIFFSENAGMSWKRVDSKSMKVPSRRVWAMAFDPNDSNRIYAGSHSSGVYLIERKRETAATDNLTRPRVASGGN' A
#
# COMPACT_ATOMS: atom_id res chain seq x y z
N GLU A 1 -8.74 -20.66 5.03
CA GLU A 1 -7.38 -20.29 4.56
C GLU A 1 -6.85 -19.13 5.39
N THR A 2 -6.08 -19.36 6.44
CA THR A 2 -5.63 -18.27 7.33
C THR A 2 -4.36 -17.56 6.87
N ASP A 3 -3.57 -18.16 5.95
CA ASP A 3 -2.16 -17.78 5.80
C ASP A 3 -1.82 -17.11 4.45
N GLY A 4 -2.82 -16.61 3.72
CA GLY A 4 -2.64 -15.90 2.45
C GLY A 4 -2.94 -14.39 2.54
N GLY A 5 -2.39 -13.61 1.62
CA GLY A 5 -2.64 -12.18 1.48
C GLY A 5 -1.95 -11.58 0.27
N ILE A 6 -2.23 -10.30 0.02
CA ILE A 6 -1.61 -9.53 -1.06
C ILE A 6 -0.61 -8.58 -0.43
N PHE A 7 0.63 -8.66 -0.89
CA PHE A 7 1.75 -7.90 -0.34
C PHE A 7 2.40 -7.07 -1.44
N PHE A 8 2.88 -5.90 -1.06
CA PHE A 8 3.53 -4.96 -1.96
C PHE A 8 4.89 -4.54 -1.40
N SER A 9 5.85 -4.36 -2.31
CA SER A 9 7.18 -3.87 -2.00
C SER A 9 7.45 -2.59 -2.78
N GLU A 10 8.00 -1.59 -2.10
CA GLU A 10 8.44 -0.32 -2.69
C GLU A 10 9.94 -0.29 -2.97
N ASN A 11 10.65 -1.36 -2.62
CA ASN A 11 12.11 -1.39 -2.59
C ASN A 11 12.65 -2.68 -3.22
N ALA A 12 12.12 -3.01 -4.40
CA ALA A 12 12.55 -4.15 -5.22
C ALA A 12 12.53 -5.51 -4.47
N GLY A 13 11.62 -5.68 -3.52
CA GLY A 13 11.42 -6.92 -2.78
C GLY A 13 12.20 -7.04 -1.46
N MET A 14 12.94 -6.00 -1.04
CA MET A 14 13.68 -6.02 0.23
C MET A 14 12.76 -6.02 1.46
N SER A 15 11.61 -5.35 1.38
CA SER A 15 10.56 -5.41 2.40
C SER A 15 9.17 -5.40 1.77
N TRP A 16 8.19 -5.93 2.53
CA TRP A 16 6.84 -6.17 2.06
C TRP A 16 5.81 -5.66 3.07
N LYS A 17 4.81 -4.94 2.58
CA LYS A 17 3.65 -4.48 3.35
C LYS A 17 2.39 -5.17 2.84
N ARG A 18 1.55 -5.63 3.76
CA ARG A 18 0.25 -6.22 3.40
C ARG A 18 -0.71 -5.12 2.94
N VAL A 19 -1.35 -5.29 1.79
CA VAL A 19 -2.24 -4.29 1.17
C VAL A 19 -3.69 -4.75 1.03
N ASP A 20 -3.98 -6.05 1.12
CA ASP A 20 -5.34 -6.52 1.29
C ASP A 20 -5.82 -6.14 2.71
N SER A 21 -6.98 -5.47 2.81
CA SER A 21 -7.46 -5.03 4.12
C SER A 21 -7.96 -6.21 4.95
N LYS A 22 -7.80 -6.17 6.27
CA LYS A 22 -8.48 -7.12 7.17
C LYS A 22 -10.01 -7.04 7.07
N SER A 23 -10.56 -5.93 6.55
CA SER A 23 -11.99 -5.72 6.33
C SER A 23 -12.50 -6.26 4.99
N MET A 24 -11.63 -6.67 4.07
CA MET A 24 -12.02 -7.41 2.87
C MET A 24 -12.53 -8.78 3.32
N LYS A 25 -13.84 -8.86 3.56
CA LYS A 25 -14.58 -10.12 3.66
C LYS A 25 -14.66 -10.74 2.27
N VAL A 26 -13.53 -11.16 1.74
CA VAL A 26 -13.46 -11.88 0.48
C VAL A 26 -13.65 -13.37 0.75
N PRO A 27 -14.62 -14.03 0.07
CA PRO A 27 -14.87 -15.46 0.25
C PRO A 27 -13.67 -16.33 -0.11
N SER A 28 -12.80 -15.84 -1.00
CA SER A 28 -11.53 -16.48 -1.37
C SER A 28 -10.36 -15.49 -1.37
N ARG A 29 -9.31 -15.85 -0.63
CA ARG A 29 -8.01 -15.15 -0.62
C ARG A 29 -7.04 -15.69 -1.67
N ARG A 30 -7.43 -16.70 -2.46
CA ARG A 30 -6.62 -17.18 -3.59
C ARG A 30 -6.74 -16.21 -4.76
N VAL A 31 -5.65 -15.50 -5.03
CA VAL A 31 -5.52 -14.60 -6.17
C VAL A 31 -4.84 -15.37 -7.31
N TRP A 32 -5.43 -15.32 -8.49
CA TRP A 32 -4.90 -15.98 -9.69
C TRP A 32 -4.25 -14.99 -10.67
N ALA A 33 -4.77 -13.78 -10.73
CA ALA A 33 -4.28 -12.74 -11.62
C ALA A 33 -4.31 -11.38 -10.92
N MET A 34 -3.35 -10.54 -11.26
CA MET A 34 -3.29 -9.14 -10.82
C MET A 34 -2.84 -8.25 -11.97
N ALA A 35 -3.38 -7.03 -12.02
CA ALA A 35 -2.96 -6.00 -12.96
C ALA A 35 -3.02 -4.62 -12.29
N PHE A 36 -2.07 -3.75 -12.64
CA PHE A 36 -2.14 -2.34 -12.29
C PHE A 36 -3.12 -1.61 -13.20
N ASP A 37 -3.81 -0.60 -12.68
CA ASP A 37 -4.52 0.37 -13.52
C ASP A 37 -3.49 1.20 -14.31
N PRO A 38 -3.56 1.24 -15.66
CA PRO A 38 -2.63 2.00 -16.47
C PRO A 38 -2.74 3.53 -16.26
N ASN A 39 -3.87 4.02 -15.75
CA ASN A 39 -4.11 5.46 -15.51
C ASN A 39 -3.81 5.87 -14.06
N ASP A 40 -3.82 4.93 -13.12
CA ASP A 40 -3.48 5.17 -11.72
C ASP A 40 -2.72 4.00 -11.12
N SER A 41 -1.38 4.12 -11.08
CA SER A 41 -0.54 3.10 -10.47
C SER A 41 -0.92 2.75 -9.03
N ASN A 42 -1.65 3.61 -8.30
CA ASN A 42 -2.12 3.32 -6.95
C ASN A 42 -3.27 2.29 -6.89
N ARG A 43 -3.80 1.85 -8.03
CA ARG A 43 -4.88 0.88 -8.13
C ARG A 43 -4.38 -0.45 -8.70
N ILE A 44 -4.79 -1.53 -8.04
CA ILE A 44 -4.52 -2.90 -8.46
C ILE A 44 -5.86 -3.63 -8.53
N TYR A 45 -6.09 -4.33 -9.64
CA TYR A 45 -7.20 -5.27 -9.79
C TYR A 45 -6.70 -6.68 -9.51
N ALA A 46 -7.37 -7.40 -8.62
CA ALA A 46 -7.04 -8.78 -8.28
C ALA A 46 -8.22 -9.72 -8.58
N GLY A 47 -8.00 -10.71 -9.45
CA GLY A 47 -8.96 -11.76 -9.76
C GLY A 47 -8.85 -12.93 -8.78
N SER A 48 -9.93 -13.20 -8.06
CA SER A 48 -10.00 -14.33 -7.10
C SER A 48 -10.59 -15.58 -7.74
N HIS A 49 -10.06 -16.75 -7.33
CA HIS A 49 -10.45 -18.05 -7.86
C HIS A 49 -11.97 -18.33 -7.80
N SER A 50 -12.62 -18.08 -6.66
CA SER A 50 -14.01 -18.48 -6.40
C SER A 50 -14.91 -17.31 -5.97
N SER A 51 -14.57 -16.11 -6.39
CA SER A 51 -15.40 -14.93 -6.12
C SER A 51 -15.45 -14.01 -7.34
N GLY A 52 -14.69 -12.91 -7.32
CA GLY A 52 -14.70 -11.93 -8.42
C GLY A 52 -13.44 -11.09 -8.43
N VAL A 53 -13.53 -9.92 -9.05
CA VAL A 53 -12.43 -8.95 -9.14
C VAL A 53 -12.53 -7.93 -8.01
N TYR A 54 -11.40 -7.68 -7.34
CA TYR A 54 -11.29 -6.71 -6.27
C TYR A 54 -10.41 -5.54 -6.68
N LEU A 55 -10.86 -4.33 -6.34
CA LEU A 55 -10.03 -3.13 -6.40
C LEU A 55 -9.26 -3.00 -5.08
N ILE A 56 -7.95 -2.87 -5.18
CA ILE A 56 -7.04 -2.65 -4.07
C ILE A 56 -6.40 -1.29 -4.28
N GLU A 57 -6.62 -0.38 -3.33
CA GLU A 57 -6.01 0.94 -3.33
C GLU A 57 -4.76 0.95 -2.46
N ARG A 58 -3.65 1.38 -3.05
CA ARG A 58 -2.40 1.64 -2.32
C ARG A 58 -2.58 2.92 -1.51
N LYS A 59 -2.71 2.79 -0.20
CA LYS A 59 -2.53 3.94 0.69
C LYS A 59 -1.05 4.29 0.68
N ARG A 60 -0.71 5.44 0.10
CA ARG A 60 0.59 6.05 0.39
C ARG A 60 0.53 6.42 1.86
N GLU A 61 1.38 5.81 2.68
CA GLU A 61 1.82 6.50 3.87
C GLU A 61 2.55 7.73 3.36
N THR A 62 1.86 8.87 3.31
CA THR A 62 2.57 10.14 3.26
C THR A 62 3.43 10.13 4.50
N ALA A 63 4.72 9.86 4.34
CA ALA A 63 5.72 10.34 5.26
C ALA A 63 5.49 11.85 5.27
N ALA A 64 4.72 12.31 6.25
CA ALA A 64 4.63 13.72 6.54
C ALA A 64 6.10 14.17 6.66
N THR A 65 6.49 15.05 5.76
CA THR A 65 7.61 15.95 5.94
C THR A 65 7.31 16.79 7.19
N ASP A 66 7.42 16.18 8.37
CA ASP A 66 7.37 16.85 9.67
C ASP A 66 8.76 17.39 10.00
N ASN A 67 9.34 18.16 9.08
CA ASN A 67 10.65 18.77 9.22
C ASN A 67 10.70 20.22 8.70
N LEU A 68 9.56 20.95 8.68
CA LEU A 68 9.54 22.36 8.26
C LEU A 68 9.00 23.36 9.31
N THR A 69 8.98 23.02 10.60
CA THR A 69 8.64 23.99 11.67
C THR A 69 9.56 23.91 12.88
N ARG A 70 10.88 23.92 12.67
CA ARG A 70 11.79 24.45 13.70
C ARG A 70 12.25 25.84 13.25
N PRO A 71 11.80 26.94 13.89
CA PRO A 71 12.40 28.23 13.62
C PRO A 71 13.87 28.16 14.00
N ARG A 72 14.74 28.47 13.03
CA ARG A 72 16.17 28.68 13.25
C ARG A 72 16.30 29.91 14.15
N VAL A 73 16.41 29.72 15.46
CA VAL A 73 16.90 30.77 16.34
C VAL A 73 18.39 30.89 16.07
N ALA A 74 18.74 31.88 15.26
CA ALA A 74 20.10 32.40 15.21
C ALA A 74 20.35 33.17 16.50
N SER A 75 21.07 32.58 17.44
CA SER A 75 21.70 33.36 18.51
C SER A 75 22.96 34.00 17.94
N GLY A 76 22.79 35.22 17.42
CA GLY A 76 23.91 36.14 17.18
C GLY A 76 24.56 36.52 18.51
N GLY A 77 25.89 36.67 18.47
CA GLY A 77 26.65 37.16 19.60
C GLY A 77 26.42 38.65 19.86
N ASN A 78 26.52 39.00 21.13
CA ASN A 78 27.36 40.10 21.62
C ASN A 78 27.65 39.85 23.10
#